data_AF-A0A078AMM3-F1
#
_entry.id   AF-A0A078AMM3-F1
#
_cell.length_a   1.000
_cell.length_b   1.000
_cell.length_c   1.000
_cell.angle_alpha   90.00
_cell.angle_beta   90.00
_cell.angle_gamma   90.00
#
_symmetry.space_group_name_H-M   'P 1'
#
loop_
_entity.id
_entity.type
_entity.pdbx_description
1 polymer ?
#
loop_
_entity_poly.entity_id
_entity_poly.type
_entity_poly.pdbx_seq_one_letter_code
_entity_poly.pdbx_strand_id
1 'polypeptide(L)'
;MLVEATYESLMKAIEYCKPGGMYRECGNIISNYAEPQGYSVVRTICGHGVGATFHQAPTIPHYAKNKAVGFMKKGHVFTIEPMINQGVWKDQTWNDKWTVTTVDGQRSAQFEHTMVITDDGVEVLTARKENSPPLEFLIKKE
;
A
#
# COMPACT_ATOMS: atom_id res chain seq x y z
N MET A 1 -8.91 -4.76 -13.37
CA MET A 1 -9.59 -5.63 -12.37
C MET A 1 -9.23 -5.16 -10.96
N LEU A 2 -10.05 -5.39 -9.91
CA LEU A 2 -9.75 -4.90 -8.54
C LEU A 2 -8.34 -5.29 -8.06
N VAL A 3 -8.03 -6.59 -8.08
CA VAL A 3 -6.75 -7.13 -7.59
C VAL A 3 -5.57 -6.54 -8.34
N GLU A 4 -5.69 -6.41 -9.66
CA GLU A 4 -4.67 -5.76 -10.50
C GLU A 4 -4.51 -4.27 -10.16
N ALA A 5 -5.62 -3.54 -9.98
CA ALA A 5 -5.57 -2.13 -9.64
C ALA A 5 -4.91 -1.91 -8.26
N THR A 6 -5.17 -2.78 -7.29
CA THR A 6 -4.47 -2.78 -6.00
C THR A 6 -2.97 -2.97 -6.19
N TYR A 7 -2.55 -3.99 -6.95
CA TYR A 7 -1.14 -4.26 -7.21
C TYR A 7 -0.43 -3.08 -7.88
N GLU A 8 -1.01 -2.54 -8.95
CA GLU A 8 -0.45 -1.41 -9.69
C GLU A 8 -0.40 -0.13 -8.82
N SER A 9 -1.36 0.08 -7.92
CA SER A 9 -1.33 1.20 -6.97
C SER A 9 -0.14 1.12 -6.01
N LEU A 10 0.18 -0.10 -5.53
CA LEU A 10 1.34 -0.36 -4.70
C LEU A 10 2.63 -0.07 -5.47
N MET A 11 2.77 -0.64 -6.67
CA MET A 11 3.98 -0.50 -7.48
C MET A 11 4.28 0.97 -7.82
N LYS A 12 3.24 1.75 -8.18
CA LYS A 12 3.39 3.20 -8.44
C LYS A 12 3.83 3.99 -7.21
N ALA A 13 3.34 3.64 -6.02
CA ALA A 13 3.79 4.28 -4.79
C ALA A 13 5.25 3.95 -4.47
N ILE A 14 5.67 2.70 -4.73
CA ILE A 14 7.06 2.26 -4.57
C ILE A 14 7.99 3.00 -5.53
N GLU A 15 7.61 3.18 -6.80
CA GLU A 15 8.41 3.92 -7.80
C GLU A 15 8.75 5.36 -7.37
N TYR A 16 7.91 5.98 -6.53
CA TYR A 16 8.17 7.30 -5.96
C TYR A 16 9.21 7.29 -4.82
N CYS A 17 9.37 6.17 -4.13
CA CYS A 17 10.16 6.09 -2.90
C CYS A 17 11.66 6.31 -3.15
N LYS A 18 12.20 7.35 -2.53
CA LYS A 18 13.63 7.71 -2.54
C LYS A 18 13.94 8.71 -1.41
N PRO A 19 15.21 8.95 -1.06
CA PRO A 19 15.57 9.98 -0.10
C PRO A 19 14.94 11.34 -0.42
N GLY A 20 14.37 11.99 0.60
CA GLY A 20 13.67 13.27 0.48
C GLY A 20 12.21 13.17 0.06
N GLY A 21 11.71 12.00 -0.35
CA GLY A 21 10.29 11.77 -0.61
C GLY A 21 9.44 11.95 0.64
N MET A 22 8.25 12.55 0.52
CA MET A 22 7.33 12.71 1.64
C MET A 22 6.46 11.46 1.79
N TYR A 23 6.31 10.93 3.01
CA TYR A 23 5.48 9.74 3.25
C TYR A 23 4.02 9.93 2.83
N ARG A 24 3.47 11.13 3.02
CA ARG A 24 2.09 11.45 2.62
C ARG A 24 1.83 11.30 1.13
N GLU A 25 2.86 11.38 0.29
CA GLU A 25 2.72 11.33 -1.15
C GLU A 25 2.35 9.94 -1.65
N CYS A 26 2.73 8.87 -0.92
CA CYS A 26 2.28 7.51 -1.23
C CYS A 26 0.75 7.45 -1.31
N GLY A 27 0.05 8.08 -0.36
CA GLY A 27 -1.40 8.12 -0.36
C GLY A 27 -2.01 8.94 -1.49
N ASN A 28 -1.36 10.03 -1.93
CA ASN A 28 -1.80 10.77 -3.11
C ASN A 28 -1.69 9.92 -4.38
N ILE A 29 -0.55 9.23 -4.56
CA ILE A 29 -0.29 8.36 -5.71
C ILE A 29 -1.31 7.21 -5.78
N ILE A 30 -1.53 6.52 -4.65
CA ILE A 30 -2.44 5.38 -4.56
C ILE A 30 -3.89 5.83 -4.87
N SER A 31 -4.39 6.86 -4.20
CA SER A 31 -5.74 7.40 -4.46
C SER A 31 -5.90 7.87 -5.91
N ASN A 32 -4.93 8.62 -6.45
CA ASN A 32 -5.00 9.13 -7.83
C ASN A 32 -5.01 8.01 -8.87
N TYR A 33 -4.44 6.84 -8.55
CA TYR A 33 -4.50 5.69 -9.43
C TYR A 33 -5.82 4.92 -9.27
N ALA A 34 -6.25 4.63 -8.04
CA ALA A 34 -7.39 3.75 -7.78
C ALA A 34 -8.76 4.43 -7.98
N GLU A 35 -8.92 5.68 -7.54
CA GLU A 35 -10.21 6.36 -7.49
C GLU A 35 -10.84 6.63 -8.88
N PRO A 36 -10.09 7.05 -9.92
CA PRO A 36 -10.66 7.22 -11.26
C PRO A 36 -11.20 5.94 -11.91
N GLN A 37 -10.79 4.77 -11.40
CA GLN A 37 -11.27 3.46 -11.84
C GLN A 37 -12.57 3.02 -11.13
N GLY A 38 -13.13 3.88 -10.26
CA GLY A 38 -14.33 3.60 -9.48
C GLY A 38 -14.08 2.81 -8.20
N TYR A 39 -12.82 2.68 -7.77
CA TYR A 39 -12.46 2.06 -6.50
C TYR A 39 -12.29 3.10 -5.39
N SER A 40 -12.20 2.63 -4.14
CA SER A 40 -11.91 3.51 -3.01
C SER A 40 -10.80 2.96 -2.13
N VAL A 41 -10.11 3.84 -1.41
CA VAL A 41 -8.96 3.49 -0.57
C VAL A 41 -9.35 3.50 0.89
N VAL A 42 -9.11 2.39 1.59
CA VAL A 42 -9.33 2.26 3.04
C VAL A 42 -8.52 3.31 3.81
N ARG A 43 -9.10 3.84 4.90
CA ARG A 43 -8.49 4.96 5.65
C ARG A 43 -8.10 4.65 7.08
N THR A 44 -8.56 3.53 7.63
CA THR A 44 -8.36 3.13 9.03
C THR A 44 -7.06 2.34 9.24
N ILE A 45 -6.57 1.66 8.20
CA ILE A 45 -5.37 0.83 8.23
C ILE A 45 -4.32 1.44 7.28
N CYS A 46 -3.08 1.52 7.76
CA CYS A 46 -1.97 2.21 7.12
C CYS A 46 -0.74 1.30 7.11
N GLY A 47 0.20 1.56 6.19
CA GLY A 47 1.54 1.02 6.28
C GLY A 47 2.29 1.53 7.50
N HIS A 48 3.39 0.87 7.84
CA HIS A 48 4.12 1.11 9.07
C HIS A 48 5.62 0.89 8.91
N GLY A 49 6.42 1.49 9.79
CA GLY A 49 7.80 1.07 9.99
C GLY A 49 7.85 -0.36 10.54
N VAL A 50 8.84 -1.14 10.10
CA VAL A 50 9.02 -2.54 10.51
C VAL A 50 10.51 -2.88 10.63
N GLY A 51 10.86 -3.75 11.58
CA GLY A 51 12.24 -4.16 11.85
C GLY A 51 12.35 -4.86 13.20
N ALA A 52 13.15 -4.30 14.11
CA ALA A 52 13.23 -4.81 15.49
C ALA A 52 11.89 -4.74 16.25
N THR A 53 10.98 -3.86 15.82
CA THR A 53 9.59 -3.81 16.29
C THR A 53 8.66 -4.09 15.11
N PHE A 54 7.58 -4.83 15.36
CA PHE A 54 6.64 -5.24 14.33
C PHE A 54 5.94 -4.03 13.68
N HIS A 55 5.28 -3.19 14.48
CA HIS A 55 4.68 -1.93 14.02
C HIS A 55 5.34 -0.76 14.74
N GLN A 56 5.94 0.16 13.98
CA GLN A 56 6.57 1.38 14.50
C GLN A 56 6.42 2.53 13.50
N ALA A 57 6.91 3.71 13.85
CA ALA A 57 6.98 4.84 12.92
C ALA A 57 7.87 4.49 11.71
N PRO A 58 7.60 5.04 10.51
CA PRO A 58 6.54 5.98 10.17
C PRO A 58 5.17 5.32 10.02
N THR A 59 4.08 6.08 10.16
CA THR A 59 2.74 5.69 9.67
C THR A 59 2.60 6.13 8.22
N ILE A 60 2.16 5.23 7.33
CA ILE A 60 2.04 5.46 5.88
C ILE A 60 0.58 5.30 5.43
N PRO A 61 -0.24 6.37 5.45
CA PRO A 61 -1.61 6.32 4.95
C PRO A 61 -1.66 6.15 3.43
N HIS A 62 -2.62 5.36 2.95
CA HIS A 62 -2.78 5.05 1.53
C HIS A 62 -3.73 6.00 0.78
N TYR A 63 -4.42 6.91 1.48
CA TYR A 63 -5.40 7.83 0.89
C TYR A 63 -4.82 9.25 0.65
N ALA A 64 -5.35 9.95 -0.35
CA ALA A 64 -4.93 11.31 -0.69
C ALA A 64 -5.25 12.34 0.42
N LYS A 65 -4.48 13.43 0.45
CA LYS A 65 -4.62 14.55 1.42
C LYS A 65 -4.53 14.11 2.90
N ASN A 66 -3.83 13.01 3.16
CA ASN A 66 -3.49 12.58 4.50
C ASN A 66 -2.48 13.55 5.16
N LYS A 67 -2.29 13.40 6.48
CA LYS A 67 -1.44 14.27 7.29
C LYS A 67 -0.15 13.57 7.77
N ALA A 68 0.31 12.54 7.07
CA ALA A 68 1.54 11.84 7.45
C ALA A 68 2.72 12.82 7.48
N VAL A 69 3.53 12.70 8.53
CA VAL A 69 4.67 13.58 8.80
C VAL A 69 5.96 12.88 8.46
N GLY A 70 6.91 13.62 7.92
CA GLY A 70 8.28 13.17 7.72
C GLY A 70 8.65 12.90 6.27
N PHE A 71 9.93 12.65 6.10
CA PHE A 71 10.58 12.41 4.81
C PHE A 71 11.35 11.09 4.87
N MET A 72 11.37 10.39 3.75
CA MET A 72 12.17 9.19 3.53
C MET A 72 13.66 9.54 3.60
N LYS A 73 14.43 8.73 4.31
CA LYS A 73 15.90 8.83 4.39
C LYS A 73 16.48 7.45 4.20
N LYS A 74 17.72 7.39 3.69
CA LYS A 74 18.48 6.14 3.56
C LYS A 74 18.39 5.32 4.85
N GLY A 75 18.12 4.02 4.70
CA GLY A 75 18.03 3.06 5.80
C GLY A 75 16.67 3.03 6.51
N HIS A 76 15.72 3.91 6.16
CA HIS A 76 14.35 3.75 6.64
C HIS A 76 13.74 2.47 6.05
N VAL A 77 13.20 1.62 6.92
CA VAL A 77 12.50 0.38 6.57
C VAL A 77 11.03 0.50 6.95
N PHE A 78 10.13 0.31 5.97
CA PHE A 78 8.69 0.43 6.17
C PHE A 78 7.91 -0.37 5.13
N THR A 79 6.59 -0.45 5.34
CA THR A 79 5.64 -1.11 4.46
C THR A 79 4.83 -0.08 3.67
N ILE A 80 4.45 -0.44 2.44
CA ILE A 80 3.32 0.15 1.73
C ILE A 80 2.36 -1.00 1.44
N GLU A 81 1.10 -0.87 1.86
CA GLU A 81 0.17 -2.00 1.93
C GLU A 81 -1.29 -1.59 1.58
N PRO A 82 -1.55 -1.00 0.41
CA PRO A 82 -2.86 -0.43 0.08
C PRO A 82 -3.96 -1.48 0.09
N MET A 83 -5.02 -1.21 0.85
CA MET A 83 -6.30 -1.91 0.76
C MET A 83 -7.25 -1.08 -0.10
N ILE A 84 -7.70 -1.68 -1.21
CA ILE A 84 -8.57 -1.04 -2.20
C ILE A 84 -9.90 -1.78 -2.23
N ASN A 85 -10.99 -1.04 -2.14
CA ASN A 85 -12.35 -1.56 -2.12
C ASN A 85 -13.05 -1.32 -3.46
N GLN A 86 -13.90 -2.27 -3.86
CA GLN A 86 -14.81 -2.08 -5.01
C GLN A 86 -15.89 -1.03 -4.76
N GLY A 87 -16.30 -0.88 -3.51
CA GLY A 87 -17.36 0.03 -3.09
C GLY A 87 -16.81 1.19 -2.28
N VAL A 88 -17.39 1.45 -1.10
CA VAL A 88 -17.01 2.58 -0.24
C VAL A 88 -15.73 2.31 0.56
N TRP A 89 -15.03 3.38 0.96
CA TRP A 89 -13.78 3.28 1.71
C TRP A 89 -13.97 2.81 3.16
N LYS A 90 -15.20 2.91 3.67
CA LYS A 90 -15.53 2.65 5.06
C LYS A 90 -15.47 1.15 5.36
N ASP A 91 -14.94 0.85 6.52
CA ASP A 91 -14.79 -0.48 7.08
C ASP A 91 -15.52 -0.63 8.43
N GLN A 92 -15.72 -1.87 8.83
CA GLN A 92 -16.23 -2.28 10.13
C GLN A 92 -15.45 -3.47 10.66
N THR A 93 -15.28 -3.53 11.98
CA THR A 93 -14.64 -4.66 12.66
C THR A 93 -15.69 -5.64 13.16
N TRP A 94 -15.49 -6.92 12.90
CA TRP A 94 -16.36 -7.98 13.42
C TRP A 94 -16.27 -8.12 14.95
N ASN A 95 -17.18 -8.92 15.50
CA ASN A 95 -17.24 -9.17 16.94
C ASN A 95 -16.01 -9.90 17.48
N ASP A 96 -15.22 -10.55 16.62
CA ASP A 96 -13.93 -11.16 16.94
C ASP A 96 -12.82 -10.14 17.25
N LYS A 97 -13.09 -8.85 17.02
CA LYS A 97 -12.17 -7.71 17.26
C LYS A 97 -10.97 -7.65 16.32
N TRP A 98 -10.97 -8.42 15.23
CA TRP A 98 -9.87 -8.51 14.28
C TRP A 98 -10.29 -8.43 12.83
N THR A 99 -11.33 -9.17 12.42
CA THR A 99 -11.72 -9.22 11.02
C THR A 99 -12.29 -7.87 10.62
N VAL A 100 -11.64 -7.23 9.64
CA VAL A 100 -12.08 -5.95 9.08
C VAL A 100 -12.72 -6.21 7.71
N THR A 101 -13.97 -5.80 7.55
CA THR A 101 -14.69 -5.91 6.29
C THR A 101 -15.18 -4.56 5.81
N THR A 102 -15.48 -4.44 4.52
CA THR A 102 -16.21 -3.30 3.99
C THR A 102 -17.60 -3.19 4.64
N VAL A 103 -18.11 -1.96 4.80
CA VAL A 103 -19.46 -1.75 5.36
C VAL A 103 -20.58 -2.10 4.36
N ASP A 104 -20.26 -2.14 3.07
CA ASP A 104 -21.22 -2.41 1.98
C ASP A 104 -21.17 -3.86 1.47
N GLY A 105 -20.30 -4.70 2.02
CA GLY A 105 -20.15 -6.11 1.63
C GLY A 105 -19.45 -6.34 0.29
N GLN A 106 -18.99 -5.29 -0.38
CA GLN A 106 -18.26 -5.39 -1.64
C GLN A 106 -16.82 -5.89 -1.40
N ARG A 107 -16.18 -6.45 -2.43
CA ARG A 107 -14.83 -7.05 -2.28
C ARG A 107 -13.78 -5.97 -2.01
N SER A 108 -12.75 -6.37 -1.27
CA SER A 108 -11.52 -5.64 -1.05
C SER A 108 -10.32 -6.49 -1.50
N ALA A 109 -9.22 -5.85 -1.88
CA ALA A 109 -7.96 -6.52 -2.18
C ALA A 109 -6.79 -5.71 -1.61
N GLN A 110 -5.74 -6.42 -1.23
CA GLN A 110 -4.50 -5.85 -0.67
C GLN A 110 -3.28 -6.51 -1.33
N PHE A 111 -2.22 -5.73 -1.49
CA PHE A 111 -0.85 -6.19 -1.67
C PHE A 111 0.04 -5.40 -0.73
N GLU A 112 1.17 -5.98 -0.34
CA GLU A 112 2.12 -5.36 0.57
C GLU A 112 3.56 -5.68 0.16
N HIS A 113 4.43 -4.70 0.37
CA HIS A 113 5.87 -4.93 0.39
C HIS A 113 6.53 -4.23 1.58
N THR A 114 7.43 -4.94 2.24
CA THR A 114 8.50 -4.36 3.07
C THR A 114 9.63 -3.89 2.16
N MET A 115 10.10 -2.66 2.38
CA MET A 115 11.16 -2.02 1.59
C MET A 115 12.12 -1.22 2.45
N VAL A 116 13.30 -0.92 1.90
CA VAL A 116 14.30 -0.04 2.50
C VAL A 116 14.68 1.08 1.52
N ILE A 117 14.78 2.30 2.03
CA ILE A 117 15.26 3.44 1.23
C ILE A 117 16.79 3.32 1.07
N THR A 118 17.27 3.35 -0.17
CA THR A 118 18.69 3.30 -0.52
C THR A 118 19.29 4.70 -0.65
N ASP A 119 20.51 4.82 -1.19
CA ASP A 119 21.17 6.12 -1.42
C ASP A 119 20.44 6.99 -2.45
N ASP A 120 19.78 6.37 -3.43
CA ASP A 120 19.22 7.02 -4.61
C ASP A 120 17.78 6.57 -4.94
N GLY A 121 17.23 5.62 -4.19
CA GLY A 121 15.92 5.05 -4.46
C GLY A 121 15.38 4.18 -3.32
N VAL A 122 14.86 3.02 -3.70
CA VAL A 122 14.24 2.05 -2.81
C VAL A 122 14.58 0.63 -3.26
N GLU A 123 14.77 -0.26 -2.30
CA GLU A 123 14.91 -1.69 -2.52
C GLU A 123 13.72 -2.42 -1.89
N VAL A 124 13.05 -3.27 -2.68
CA VAL A 124 11.90 -4.08 -2.24
C VAL A 124 12.41 -5.40 -1.67
N LEU A 125 12.50 -5.49 -0.35
CA LEU A 125 13.08 -6.64 0.36
C LEU A 125 12.23 -7.92 0.25
N THR A 126 10.95 -7.74 -0.04
CA THR A 126 9.96 -8.82 -0.19
C THR A 126 9.57 -9.04 -1.65
N ALA A 127 10.44 -8.64 -2.58
CA ALA A 127 10.21 -8.78 -4.00
C ALA A 127 9.93 -10.24 -4.38
N ARG A 128 9.03 -10.41 -5.35
CA ARG A 128 8.78 -11.71 -5.97
C ARG A 128 10.07 -12.21 -6.64
N LYS A 129 10.33 -13.51 -6.49
CA LYS A 129 11.44 -14.23 -7.15
C LYS A 129 10.94 -14.89 -8.44
N GLU A 130 11.87 -15.29 -9.31
CA GLU A 130 11.58 -16.01 -10.57
C GLU A 130 10.69 -17.24 -10.34
N ASN A 131 10.88 -17.95 -9.23
CA ASN A 131 10.09 -19.14 -8.88
C ASN A 131 8.78 -18.83 -8.12
N SER A 132 8.36 -17.57 -8.03
CA SER A 132 7.11 -17.21 -7.35
C SER A 132 5.92 -17.63 -8.19
N PRO A 133 4.92 -18.35 -7.63
CA PRO A 133 3.72 -18.74 -8.38
C PRO A 133 3.05 -17.53 -9.03
N PRO A 134 2.53 -17.68 -10.25
CA PRO A 134 2.12 -16.54 -11.06
C PRO A 134 0.94 -15.80 -10.46
N LEU A 135 0.94 -14.48 -10.67
CA LEU A 135 -0.27 -13.67 -10.58
C LEU A 135 -0.85 -13.60 -11.99
N GLU A 136 -1.98 -14.24 -12.23
CA GLU A 136 -2.55 -14.44 -13.57
C GLU A 136 -2.72 -13.14 -14.38
N PHE A 137 -2.95 -12.01 -13.69
CA PHE A 137 -3.10 -10.70 -14.32
C PHE A 137 -1.77 -10.08 -14.77
N LEU A 138 -0.62 -10.56 -14.28
CA LEU A 138 0.70 -10.11 -14.75
C LEU A 138 1.13 -10.84 -16.03
N ILE A 139 0.78 -12.13 -16.17
CA ILE A 139 1.12 -12.91 -17.37
C ILE A 139 0.44 -12.33 -18.61
N LYS A 140 -0.78 -11.82 -18.48
CA LYS A 140 -1.58 -11.30 -19.61
C LYS A 140 -1.06 -9.98 -20.20
N LYS A 141 0.03 -9.40 -19.67
CA LYS A 141 0.63 -8.14 -20.15
C LYS A 141 1.86 -8.36 -21.04
N GLU A 142 2.37 -9.59 -21.15
CA GLU A 142 3.42 -9.99 -22.08
C GLU A 142 2.82 -10.62 -23.35
#